data_AF-A0A182I4T8-F1
#
_entry.id   AF-A0A182I4T8-F1
#
_cell.length_a   1.000
_cell.length_b   1.000
_cell.length_c   1.000
_cell.angle_alpha   90.00
_cell.angle_beta   90.00
_cell.angle_gamma   90.00
#
_symmetry.space_group_name_H-M   'P 1'
#
loop_
_entity.id
_entity.type
_entity.pdbx_description
1 polymer ?
#
loop_
_entity_poly.entity_id
_entity_poly.type
_entity_poly.pdbx_seq_one_letter_code
_entity_poly.pdbx_strand_id
1 'polypeptide(L)'
;MFEGRDVQHLRKLHLYQSFQLYLRCAQLLSNVPCCLARDLPSRAYFKQARCLLTAGTFIWVLLCCYQATVKLLELPIPFFTAVLYVNEMVLNLCITVQTMLRGYSETIRYSQCLERIVTVAATVSSSEWTELLLYLRIRLYWFGIFFTLTSGVGLAVAHLFYGGIWSTLFTMGAYVLPNMLASMSLAQYYAGTVLIYKLQHTVNQQLRTAIGKHRAVRLQAIKHLYLQLDHCVQLMTRSYEVAIVTNVFLAINVTSLLLLEIYQYLQANELQTNSIYIVSNVMWLALYICLLLMVLYPCDMIKREQMRFGTILFELSHSGKAATVGEDQQMELLRLLTLGRKRSVPTACGLLKLELSSLSSIFVALLSFMIILIQFDSAKLNKRDERVTAIDQLYTPTNS
;
A
#
# COMPACT_ATOMS: atom_id res chain seq x y z
N MET A 1 10.38 -6.36 37.32
CA MET A 1 9.31 -6.81 36.38
C MET A 1 8.24 -5.74 36.12
N PHE A 2 8.07 -4.73 36.99
CA PHE A 2 7.16 -3.60 36.77
C PHE A 2 7.65 -2.59 35.71
N GLU A 3 8.94 -2.23 35.69
CA GLU A 3 9.50 -1.26 34.73
C GLU A 3 9.29 -1.62 33.24
N GLY A 4 9.31 -2.92 32.89
CA GLY A 4 9.15 -3.35 31.50
C GLY A 4 7.75 -3.13 30.93
N ARG A 5 6.70 -3.24 31.74
CA ARG A 5 5.31 -2.97 31.30
C ARG A 5 5.07 -1.48 31.13
N ASP A 6 5.65 -0.65 32.00
CA ASP A 6 5.49 0.80 31.94
C ASP A 6 6.17 1.38 30.69
N VAL A 7 7.36 0.88 30.33
CA VAL A 7 8.04 1.27 29.08
C VAL A 7 7.24 0.85 27.85
N GLN A 8 6.69 -0.37 27.81
CA GLN A 8 5.84 -0.83 26.71
C GLN A 8 4.57 0.02 26.57
N HIS A 9 3.94 0.36 27.70
CA HIS A 9 2.76 1.22 27.71
C HIS A 9 3.08 2.63 27.19
N LEU A 10 4.18 3.22 27.63
CA LEU A 10 4.63 4.54 27.20
C LEU A 10 4.94 4.56 25.68
N ARG A 11 5.63 3.53 25.17
CA ARG A 11 5.94 3.40 23.74
C ARG A 11 4.69 3.29 22.88
N LYS A 12 3.70 2.52 23.33
CA LYS A 12 2.41 2.36 22.67
C LYS A 12 1.61 3.65 22.66
N LEU A 13 1.61 4.39 23.78
CA LEU A 13 0.94 5.68 23.89
C LEU A 13 1.58 6.72 22.94
N HIS A 14 2.91 6.77 22.91
CA HIS A 14 3.66 7.69 22.04
C HIS A 14 3.41 7.41 20.54
N LEU A 15 3.34 6.13 20.15
CA LEU A 15 2.93 5.73 18.80
C LEU A 15 1.52 6.21 18.46
N TYR A 16 0.57 6.00 19.38
CA TYR A 16 -0.83 6.40 19.19
C TYR A 16 -0.98 7.93 19.06
N GLN A 17 -0.33 8.70 19.94
CA GLN A 17 -0.34 10.16 19.90
C GLN A 17 0.26 10.71 18.60
N SER A 18 1.34 10.09 18.11
CA SER A 18 2.00 10.51 16.87
C SER A 18 1.08 10.39 15.64
N PHE A 19 0.22 9.36 15.60
CA PHE A 19 -0.65 9.04 14.47
C PHE A 19 -2.14 9.30 14.71
N GLN A 20 -2.51 10.00 15.79
CA GLN A 20 -3.90 10.14 16.23
C GLN A 20 -4.85 10.66 15.15
N LEU A 21 -4.45 11.70 14.40
CA LEU A 21 -5.29 12.28 13.34
C LEU A 21 -5.54 11.28 12.20
N TYR A 22 -4.46 10.68 11.68
CA TYR A 22 -4.53 9.67 10.64
C TYR A 22 -5.36 8.45 11.08
N LEU A 23 -5.13 7.98 12.31
CA LEU A 23 -5.83 6.82 12.85
C LEU A 23 -7.33 7.09 13.02
N ARG A 24 -7.73 8.29 13.44
CA ARG A 24 -9.15 8.68 13.53
C ARG A 24 -9.82 8.72 12.15
N CYS A 25 -9.19 9.33 11.16
CA CYS A 25 -9.72 9.35 9.79
C CYS A 25 -9.84 7.93 9.22
N ALA A 26 -8.82 7.10 9.42
CA ALA A 26 -8.81 5.73 8.93
C ALA A 26 -9.79 4.82 9.71
N GLN A 27 -10.06 5.08 10.99
CA GLN A 27 -11.08 4.37 11.78
C GLN A 27 -12.50 4.74 11.35
N LEU A 28 -12.75 6.01 11.04
CA LEU A 28 -14.05 6.46 10.53
C LEU A 28 -14.37 5.80 9.18
N LEU A 29 -13.40 5.75 8.27
CA LEU A 29 -13.54 5.12 6.95
C LEU A 29 -13.42 3.58 6.97
N SER A 30 -13.40 2.96 8.15
CA SER A 30 -13.18 1.51 8.34
C SER A 30 -11.95 0.93 7.66
N ASN A 31 -10.90 1.73 7.46
CA ASN A 31 -9.60 1.21 7.05
C ASN A 31 -8.80 0.61 8.21
N VAL A 32 -9.19 0.88 9.47
CA VAL A 32 -8.51 0.40 10.69
C VAL A 32 -9.50 -0.19 11.70
N PRO A 33 -9.15 -1.25 12.44
CA PRO A 33 -9.96 -1.76 13.55
C PRO A 33 -10.31 -0.73 14.63
N CYS A 34 -11.56 -0.75 15.11
CA CYS A 34 -12.09 0.16 16.14
C CYS A 34 -11.38 0.04 17.50
N CYS A 35 -10.77 -1.10 17.79
CA CYS A 35 -10.35 -1.45 19.15
C CYS A 35 -8.97 -0.90 19.56
N LEU A 36 -8.27 -0.16 18.69
CA LEU A 36 -6.93 0.38 19.03
C LEU A 36 -6.96 1.52 20.05
N ALA A 37 -8.03 2.31 20.10
CA ALA A 37 -8.23 3.36 21.09
C ALA A 37 -8.90 2.76 22.33
N ARG A 38 -8.14 2.44 23.38
CA ARG A 38 -8.67 1.68 24.53
C ARG A 38 -9.52 2.52 25.49
N ASP A 39 -9.46 3.85 25.41
CA ASP A 39 -9.91 4.73 26.51
C ASP A 39 -11.01 5.75 26.14
N LEU A 40 -11.87 5.51 25.14
CA LEU A 40 -13.02 6.38 24.91
C LEU A 40 -14.32 5.86 25.58
N PRO A 41 -14.98 6.67 26.44
CA PRO A 41 -16.25 6.33 27.07
C PRO A 41 -17.46 6.30 26.11
N SER A 42 -17.28 6.71 24.84
CA SER A 42 -18.33 6.79 23.79
C SER A 42 -18.21 5.66 22.75
N ARG A 43 -18.00 4.43 23.23
CA ARG A 43 -17.70 3.28 22.34
C ARG A 43 -18.90 2.82 21.50
N ALA A 44 -20.13 3.10 21.94
CA ALA A 44 -21.35 2.71 21.24
C ALA A 44 -21.69 3.65 20.08
N TYR A 45 -21.77 4.96 20.34
CA TYR A 45 -22.06 5.97 19.32
C TYR A 45 -21.01 5.99 18.20
N PHE A 46 -19.72 5.84 18.53
CA PHE A 46 -18.66 5.78 17.52
C PHE A 46 -18.77 4.54 16.62
N LYS A 47 -19.17 3.37 17.17
CA LYS A 47 -19.39 2.15 16.38
C LYS A 47 -20.60 2.29 15.44
N GLN A 48 -21.69 2.88 15.92
CA GLN A 48 -22.87 3.15 15.10
C GLN A 48 -22.56 4.14 13.98
N ALA A 49 -21.91 5.27 14.30
CA ALA A 49 -21.50 6.26 13.30
C ALA A 49 -20.57 5.66 12.24
N ARG A 50 -19.61 4.82 12.65
CA ARG A 50 -18.73 4.10 11.72
C ARG A 50 -19.52 3.16 10.80
N CYS A 51 -20.41 2.34 11.38
CA CYS A 51 -21.21 1.40 10.59
C CYS A 51 -22.06 2.13 9.55
N LEU A 52 -22.72 3.21 9.96
CA LEU A 52 -23.58 4.03 9.11
C LEU A 52 -22.78 4.73 8.01
N LEU A 53 -21.62 5.32 8.36
CA LEU A 53 -20.72 5.93 7.39
C LEU A 53 -20.22 4.90 6.37
N THR A 54 -19.88 3.69 6.80
CA THR A 54 -19.41 2.65 5.87
C THR A 54 -20.49 2.07 4.98
N ALA A 55 -21.71 1.89 5.51
CA ALA A 55 -22.84 1.48 4.70
C ALA A 55 -23.14 2.56 3.66
N GLY A 56 -23.14 3.83 4.07
CA GLY A 56 -23.35 4.98 3.18
C GLY A 56 -22.28 5.09 2.10
N THR A 57 -21.00 5.01 2.44
CA THR A 57 -19.92 5.06 1.44
C THR A 57 -19.94 3.85 0.52
N PHE A 58 -20.22 2.65 1.03
CA PHE A 58 -20.32 1.45 0.21
C PHE A 58 -21.46 1.53 -0.80
N ILE A 59 -22.66 1.92 -0.35
CA ILE A 59 -23.82 2.10 -1.22
C ILE A 59 -23.53 3.17 -2.27
N TRP A 60 -22.90 4.29 -1.87
CA TRP A 60 -22.57 5.36 -2.80
C TRP A 60 -21.58 4.90 -3.88
N VAL A 61 -20.48 4.25 -3.50
CA VAL A 61 -19.52 3.67 -4.46
C VAL A 61 -20.21 2.66 -5.36
N LEU A 62 -21.04 1.77 -4.81
CA LEU A 62 -21.77 0.76 -5.58
C LEU A 62 -22.69 1.40 -6.63
N LEU A 63 -23.46 2.41 -6.24
CA LEU A 63 -24.35 3.14 -7.14
C LEU A 63 -23.57 3.87 -8.24
N CYS A 64 -22.48 4.56 -7.89
CA CYS A 64 -21.63 5.24 -8.87
C CYS A 64 -20.96 4.26 -9.84
N CYS A 65 -20.39 3.16 -9.35
CA CYS A 65 -19.80 2.12 -10.20
C CYS A 65 -20.85 1.46 -11.10
N TYR A 66 -22.04 1.15 -10.58
CA TYR A 66 -23.13 0.58 -11.38
C TYR A 66 -23.57 1.54 -12.49
N GLN A 67 -23.80 2.81 -12.16
CA GLN A 67 -24.15 3.83 -13.14
C GLN A 67 -23.03 4.03 -14.19
N ALA A 68 -21.77 3.99 -13.77
CA ALA A 68 -20.62 4.06 -14.68
C ALA A 68 -20.64 2.90 -15.68
N THR A 69 -20.80 1.66 -15.18
CA THR A 69 -20.81 0.46 -16.02
C THR A 69 -21.97 0.45 -17.01
N VAL A 70 -23.18 0.82 -16.58
CA VAL A 70 -24.35 0.89 -17.48
C VAL A 70 -24.12 1.92 -18.58
N LYS A 71 -23.70 3.14 -18.23
CA LYS A 71 -23.40 4.17 -19.23
C LYS A 71 -22.29 3.74 -20.18
N LEU A 72 -21.22 3.13 -19.69
CA LEU A 72 -20.11 2.64 -20.52
C LEU A 72 -20.54 1.54 -21.51
N LEU A 73 -21.54 0.73 -21.15
CA LEU A 73 -22.09 -0.31 -22.04
C LEU A 73 -22.99 0.26 -23.14
N GLU A 74 -23.62 1.41 -22.90
CA GLU A 74 -24.49 2.09 -23.86
C GLU A 74 -23.70 2.92 -24.88
N LEU A 75 -22.47 3.30 -24.56
CA LEU A 75 -21.63 4.12 -25.42
C LEU A 75 -21.00 3.29 -26.56
N PRO A 76 -20.94 3.83 -27.79
CA PRO A 76 -20.31 3.17 -28.94
C PRO A 76 -18.79 3.26 -28.86
N ILE A 77 -18.20 2.75 -27.78
CA ILE A 77 -16.75 2.75 -27.55
C ILE A 77 -16.12 1.43 -28.01
N PRO A 78 -14.85 1.44 -28.43
CA PRO A 78 -14.07 0.24 -28.68
C PRO A 78 -14.19 -0.84 -27.60
N PHE A 79 -14.34 -2.10 -28.02
CA PHE A 79 -14.47 -3.22 -27.09
C PHE A 79 -13.36 -3.26 -26.04
N PHE A 80 -12.09 -3.14 -26.43
CA PHE A 80 -10.97 -3.19 -25.49
C PHE A 80 -10.99 -2.01 -24.51
N THR A 81 -11.30 -0.81 -24.98
CA THR A 81 -11.43 0.38 -24.13
C THR A 81 -12.59 0.23 -23.14
N ALA A 82 -13.74 -0.28 -23.60
CA ALA A 82 -14.89 -0.57 -22.75
C ALA A 82 -14.55 -1.58 -21.65
N VAL A 83 -13.86 -2.67 -22.01
CA VAL A 83 -13.41 -3.69 -21.05
C VAL A 83 -12.48 -3.09 -20.00
N LEU A 84 -11.55 -2.20 -20.39
CA LEU A 84 -10.65 -1.54 -19.45
C LEU A 84 -11.39 -0.67 -18.44
N TYR A 85 -12.34 0.17 -18.87
CA TYR A 85 -13.13 1.00 -17.95
C TYR A 85 -14.03 0.15 -17.03
N VAL A 86 -14.70 -0.88 -17.56
CA VAL A 86 -15.53 -1.78 -16.74
C VAL A 86 -14.68 -2.52 -15.72
N ASN A 87 -13.50 -3.00 -16.12
CA ASN A 87 -12.56 -3.66 -15.22
C ASN A 87 -12.07 -2.70 -14.12
N GLU A 88 -11.83 -1.42 -14.44
CA GLU A 88 -11.50 -0.40 -13.44
C GLU A 88 -12.61 -0.26 -12.40
N MET A 89 -13.87 -0.15 -12.82
CA MET A 89 -15.02 -0.04 -11.92
C MET A 89 -15.15 -1.27 -11.00
N VAL A 90 -15.00 -2.47 -11.56
CA VAL A 90 -15.07 -3.72 -10.81
C VAL A 90 -13.92 -3.84 -9.81
N LEU A 91 -12.70 -3.46 -10.20
CA LEU A 91 -11.53 -3.48 -9.33
C LEU A 91 -11.64 -2.44 -8.20
N ASN A 92 -12.16 -1.24 -8.49
CA ASN A 92 -12.43 -0.21 -7.48
C ASN A 92 -13.47 -0.68 -6.44
N LEU A 93 -14.54 -1.35 -6.90
CA LEU A 93 -15.53 -1.95 -6.01
C LEU A 93 -14.91 -3.07 -5.16
N CYS A 94 -14.11 -3.96 -5.77
CA CYS A 94 -13.40 -5.02 -5.06
C CYS A 94 -12.49 -4.46 -3.95
N ILE A 95 -11.72 -3.41 -4.24
CA ILE A 95 -10.84 -2.76 -3.26
C ILE A 95 -11.65 -2.14 -2.12
N THR A 96 -12.76 -1.50 -2.42
CA THR A 96 -13.67 -0.93 -1.42
C THR A 96 -14.19 -2.01 -0.46
N VAL A 97 -14.65 -3.15 -1.00
CA VAL A 97 -15.10 -4.29 -0.19
C VAL A 97 -13.95 -4.85 0.66
N GLN A 98 -12.78 -5.09 0.06
CA GLN A 98 -11.63 -5.66 0.74
C GLN A 98 -11.13 -4.78 1.89
N THR A 99 -11.02 -3.47 1.66
CA THR A 99 -10.57 -2.50 2.67
C THR A 99 -11.53 -2.42 3.85
N MET A 100 -12.84 -2.33 3.58
CA MET A 100 -13.87 -2.32 4.61
C MET A 100 -13.91 -3.62 5.40
N LEU A 101 -13.94 -4.78 4.72
CA LEU A 101 -13.97 -6.10 5.36
C LEU A 101 -12.77 -6.27 6.30
N ARG A 102 -11.57 -5.90 5.84
CA ARG A 102 -10.34 -5.97 6.64
C ARG A 102 -10.44 -5.11 7.90
N GLY A 103 -11.00 -3.91 7.79
CA GLY A 103 -11.17 -3.03 8.95
C GLY A 103 -12.07 -3.58 10.04
N TYR A 104 -12.95 -4.53 9.72
CA TYR A 104 -13.82 -5.22 10.69
C TYR A 104 -13.20 -6.55 11.19
N SER A 105 -12.62 -7.37 10.30
CA SER A 105 -12.19 -8.74 10.61
C SER A 105 -10.82 -8.83 11.29
N GLU A 106 -9.87 -7.95 10.95
CA GLU A 106 -8.44 -8.19 11.28
C GLU A 106 -8.01 -7.66 12.66
N THR A 107 -8.94 -7.26 13.52
CA THR A 107 -8.66 -6.65 14.83
C THR A 107 -7.65 -7.45 15.68
N ILE A 108 -7.78 -8.78 15.70
CA ILE A 108 -6.91 -9.66 16.48
C ILE A 108 -5.49 -9.66 15.90
N ARG A 109 -5.33 -9.78 14.58
CA ARG A 109 -4.01 -9.82 13.93
C ARG A 109 -3.26 -8.49 14.07
N TYR A 110 -3.97 -7.37 13.97
CA TYR A 110 -3.39 -6.04 14.23
C TYR A 110 -2.88 -5.92 15.67
N SER A 111 -3.66 -6.39 16.65
CA SER A 111 -3.25 -6.32 18.06
C SER A 111 -2.01 -7.17 18.36
N GLN A 112 -1.93 -8.38 17.80
CA GLN A 112 -0.77 -9.26 17.93
C GLN A 112 0.48 -8.69 17.27
N CYS A 113 0.35 -8.12 16.06
CA CYS A 113 1.46 -7.47 15.36
C CYS A 113 1.97 -6.25 16.16
N LEU A 114 1.05 -5.41 16.61
CA LEU A 114 1.38 -4.20 17.37
C LEU A 114 2.08 -4.52 18.69
N GLU A 115 1.59 -5.52 19.43
CA GLU A 115 2.20 -5.96 20.68
C GLU A 115 3.64 -6.42 20.47
N ARG A 116 3.89 -7.23 19.43
CA ARG A 116 5.24 -7.70 19.09
C ARG A 116 6.18 -6.57 18.64
N ILE A 117 5.67 -5.61 17.89
CA ILE A 117 6.45 -4.41 17.52
C ILE A 117 6.82 -3.61 18.77
N VAL A 118 5.88 -3.43 19.70
CA VAL A 118 6.11 -2.69 20.95
C VAL A 118 7.07 -3.44 21.88
N THR A 119 7.01 -4.78 21.94
CA THR A 119 7.95 -5.57 22.73
C THR A 119 9.38 -5.41 22.23
N VAL A 120 9.58 -5.33 20.91
CA VAL A 120 10.90 -5.10 20.32
C VAL A 120 11.31 -3.63 20.45
N ALA A 121 10.38 -2.69 20.31
CA ALA A 121 10.65 -1.27 20.53
C ALA A 121 11.07 -0.94 21.98
N ALA A 122 10.68 -1.76 22.95
CA ALA A 122 11.10 -1.61 24.34
C ALA A 122 12.61 -1.88 24.54
N THR A 123 13.27 -2.59 23.62
CA THR A 123 14.72 -2.84 23.66
C THR A 123 15.54 -1.75 22.96
N VAL A 124 14.88 -0.72 22.41
CA VAL A 124 15.48 0.39 21.67
C VAL A 124 15.53 1.65 22.54
N SER A 125 16.59 2.45 22.37
CA SER A 125 16.77 3.72 23.08
C SER A 125 15.60 4.69 22.80
N SER A 126 15.33 5.60 23.75
CA SER A 126 14.20 6.52 23.60
C SER A 126 14.36 7.56 22.51
N SER A 127 15.58 8.04 22.29
CA SER A 127 15.92 8.96 21.20
C SER A 127 15.69 8.31 19.83
N GLU A 128 16.20 7.10 19.60
CA GLU A 128 16.02 6.38 18.33
C GLU A 128 14.54 6.11 18.02
N TRP A 129 13.73 5.78 19.05
CA TRP A 129 12.30 5.59 18.87
C TRP A 129 11.58 6.87 18.45
N THR A 130 11.92 8.01 19.05
CA THR A 130 11.33 9.31 18.68
C THR A 130 11.70 9.73 17.26
N GLU A 131 12.96 9.56 16.86
CA GLU A 131 13.43 9.86 15.51
C GLU A 131 12.76 8.97 14.46
N LEU A 132 12.61 7.67 14.75
CA LEU A 132 11.94 6.72 13.88
C LEU A 132 10.48 7.13 13.63
N LEU A 133 9.76 7.49 14.68
CA LEU A 133 8.36 7.92 14.57
C LEU A 133 8.22 9.24 13.80
N LEU A 134 9.14 10.20 14.02
CA LEU A 134 9.17 11.44 13.28
C LEU A 134 9.41 11.20 11.78
N TYR A 135 10.39 10.36 11.45
CA TYR A 135 10.69 9.96 10.07
C TYR A 135 9.46 9.36 9.37
N LEU A 136 8.78 8.44 10.05
CA LEU A 136 7.58 7.79 9.51
C LEU A 136 6.42 8.78 9.35
N ARG A 137 6.23 9.68 10.32
CA ARG A 137 5.20 10.72 10.29
C ARG A 137 5.38 11.67 9.10
N ILE A 138 6.61 12.14 8.88
CA ILE A 138 6.93 13.04 7.77
C ILE A 138 6.65 12.33 6.43
N ARG A 139 7.06 11.07 6.27
CA ARG A 139 6.79 10.29 5.06
C ARG A 139 5.29 10.13 4.79
N LEU A 140 4.52 9.71 5.80
CA LEU A 140 3.06 9.57 5.67
C LEU A 140 2.38 10.91 5.38
N TYR A 141 2.88 12.01 5.94
CA TYR A 141 2.37 13.35 5.67
C TYR A 141 2.60 13.77 4.21
N TRP A 142 3.82 13.56 3.68
CA TRP A 142 4.12 13.80 2.26
C TRP A 142 3.23 12.98 1.33
N PHE A 143 2.99 11.72 1.65
CA PHE A 143 2.07 10.88 0.89
C PHE A 143 0.63 11.38 0.96
N GLY A 144 0.19 11.83 2.15
CA GLY A 144 -1.10 12.47 2.34
C GLY A 144 -1.25 13.71 1.46
N ILE A 145 -0.28 14.63 1.50
CA ILE A 145 -0.28 15.84 0.67
C ILE A 145 -0.37 15.47 -0.81
N PHE A 146 0.52 14.60 -1.28
CA PHE A 146 0.58 14.21 -2.69
C PHE A 146 -0.75 13.62 -3.15
N PHE A 147 -1.34 12.69 -2.38
CA PHE A 147 -2.65 12.11 -2.69
C PHE A 147 -3.76 13.16 -2.72
N THR A 148 -3.79 14.06 -1.72
CA THR A 148 -4.82 15.13 -1.66
C THR A 148 -4.69 16.11 -2.80
N LEU A 149 -3.47 16.44 -3.22
CA LEU A 149 -3.23 17.31 -4.36
C LEU A 149 -3.69 16.65 -5.65
N THR A 150 -3.32 15.38 -5.89
CA THR A 150 -3.76 14.65 -7.10
C THR A 150 -5.27 14.51 -7.16
N SER A 151 -5.89 14.14 -6.04
CA SER A 151 -7.35 14.02 -5.96
C SER A 151 -8.05 15.38 -6.15
N GLY A 152 -7.50 16.45 -5.56
CA GLY A 152 -8.03 17.81 -5.69
C GLY A 152 -7.95 18.32 -7.14
N VAL A 153 -6.82 18.09 -7.82
CA VAL A 153 -6.67 18.42 -9.24
C VAL A 153 -7.64 17.59 -10.09
N GLY A 154 -7.77 16.29 -9.84
CA GLY A 154 -8.72 15.42 -10.55
C GLY A 154 -10.17 15.88 -10.42
N LEU A 155 -10.60 16.26 -9.21
CA LEU A 155 -11.94 16.80 -8.97
C LEU A 155 -12.14 18.19 -9.58
N ALA A 156 -11.12 19.04 -9.56
CA ALA A 156 -11.18 20.35 -10.20
C ALA A 156 -11.33 20.21 -11.72
N VAL A 157 -10.59 19.30 -12.35
CA VAL A 157 -10.73 18.97 -13.77
C VAL A 157 -12.13 18.43 -14.05
N ALA A 158 -12.63 17.51 -13.22
CA ALA A 158 -13.98 16.99 -13.38
C ALA A 158 -15.05 18.08 -13.28
N HIS A 159 -14.87 19.07 -12.40
CA HIS A 159 -15.78 20.19 -12.29
C HIS A 159 -15.75 21.11 -13.52
N LEU A 160 -14.55 21.46 -13.96
CA LEU A 160 -14.31 22.46 -15.00
C LEU A 160 -14.58 21.93 -16.41
N PHE A 161 -14.22 20.67 -16.70
CA PHE A 161 -14.38 20.08 -18.03
C PHE A 161 -15.74 19.42 -18.24
N TYR A 162 -16.28 18.75 -17.22
CA TYR A 162 -17.54 17.99 -17.35
C TYR A 162 -18.77 18.71 -16.79
N GLY A 163 -18.61 19.97 -16.37
CA GLY A 163 -19.70 20.93 -16.21
C GLY A 163 -20.77 20.58 -15.18
N GLY A 164 -20.39 20.37 -13.92
CA GLY A 164 -21.38 20.39 -12.82
C GLY A 164 -21.00 19.67 -11.53
N ILE A 165 -21.80 19.90 -10.48
CA ILE A 165 -21.68 19.24 -9.16
C ILE A 165 -21.97 17.73 -9.26
N TRP A 166 -22.84 17.33 -10.19
CA TRP A 166 -23.15 15.90 -10.39
C TRP A 166 -21.94 15.12 -10.90
N SER A 167 -21.22 15.68 -11.88
CA SER A 167 -19.99 15.08 -12.40
C SER A 167 -18.95 14.91 -11.29
N THR A 168 -18.72 15.96 -10.49
CA THR A 168 -17.73 15.88 -9.39
C THR A 168 -18.12 14.87 -8.32
N LEU A 169 -19.40 14.77 -7.95
CA LEU A 169 -19.89 13.76 -7.01
C LEU A 169 -19.74 12.35 -7.57
N PHE A 170 -20.03 12.17 -8.86
CA PHE A 170 -19.84 10.88 -9.54
C PHE A 170 -18.36 10.49 -9.60
N THR A 171 -17.47 11.39 -10.03
CA THR A 171 -16.02 11.14 -10.07
C THR A 171 -15.47 10.85 -8.67
N MET A 172 -15.97 11.56 -7.66
CA MET A 172 -15.62 11.34 -6.26
C MET A 172 -16.00 9.93 -5.81
N GLY A 173 -17.21 9.47 -6.10
CA GLY A 173 -17.71 8.16 -5.70
C GLY A 173 -17.09 7.00 -6.47
N ALA A 174 -16.97 7.10 -7.80
CA ALA A 174 -16.50 6.01 -8.66
C ALA A 174 -14.97 5.85 -8.70
N TYR A 175 -14.21 6.94 -8.57
CA TYR A 175 -12.76 6.93 -8.80
C TYR A 175 -11.96 7.39 -7.58
N VAL A 176 -12.25 8.57 -7.02
CA VAL A 176 -11.40 9.15 -5.97
C VAL A 176 -11.54 8.41 -4.65
N LEU A 177 -12.76 8.10 -4.22
CA LEU A 177 -13.02 7.47 -2.93
C LEU A 177 -12.47 6.04 -2.85
N PRO A 178 -12.67 5.14 -3.84
CA PRO A 178 -12.04 3.82 -3.84
C PRO A 178 -10.51 3.90 -3.79
N ASN A 179 -9.91 4.79 -4.59
CA ASN A 179 -8.46 5.01 -4.58
C ASN A 179 -7.95 5.62 -3.27
N MET A 180 -8.76 6.43 -2.58
CA MET A 180 -8.45 6.95 -1.25
C MET A 180 -8.47 5.85 -0.18
N LEU A 181 -9.43 4.93 -0.26
CA LEU A 181 -9.46 3.77 0.63
C LEU A 181 -8.26 2.86 0.36
N ALA A 182 -7.93 2.63 -0.92
CA ALA A 182 -6.75 1.88 -1.35
C ALA A 182 -5.45 2.51 -0.80
N SER A 183 -5.26 3.81 -1.01
CA SER A 183 -4.05 4.53 -0.61
C SER A 183 -3.89 4.58 0.91
N MET A 184 -4.97 4.82 1.65
CA MET A 184 -4.97 4.75 3.12
C MET A 184 -4.60 3.35 3.61
N SER A 185 -5.17 2.32 3.00
CA SER A 185 -4.85 0.93 3.32
C SER A 185 -3.37 0.63 3.08
N LEU A 186 -2.84 0.94 1.89
CA LEU A 186 -1.44 0.68 1.55
C LEU A 186 -0.47 1.54 2.37
N ALA A 187 -0.85 2.76 2.76
CA ALA A 187 -0.06 3.58 3.65
C ALA A 187 0.11 2.94 5.04
N GLN A 188 -0.89 2.21 5.55
CA GLN A 188 -0.75 1.43 6.80
C GLN A 188 0.23 0.28 6.65
N TYR A 189 0.16 -0.43 5.51
CA TYR A 189 1.11 -1.50 5.20
C TYR A 189 2.53 -0.97 5.12
N TYR A 190 2.74 0.11 4.38
CA TYR A 190 4.01 0.81 4.26
C TYR A 190 4.53 1.24 5.64
N ALA A 191 3.67 1.84 6.47
CA ALA A 191 4.08 2.30 7.79
C ALA A 191 4.54 1.18 8.71
N GLY A 192 3.79 0.07 8.76
CA GLY A 192 4.15 -1.08 9.59
C GLY A 192 5.40 -1.81 9.07
N THR A 193 5.56 -1.95 7.76
CA THR A 193 6.74 -2.59 7.17
C THR A 193 8.00 -1.75 7.33
N VAL A 194 7.94 -0.43 7.15
CA VAL A 194 9.07 0.49 7.41
C VAL A 194 9.45 0.49 8.90
N LEU A 195 8.47 0.46 9.80
CA LEU A 195 8.70 0.36 11.23
C LEU A 195 9.46 -0.93 11.59
N ILE A 196 9.03 -2.07 11.05
CA ILE A 196 9.70 -3.35 11.25
C ILE A 196 11.12 -3.33 10.65
N TYR A 197 11.28 -2.81 9.42
CA TYR A 197 12.58 -2.66 8.78
C TYR A 197 13.57 -1.87 9.65
N LYS A 198 13.14 -0.71 10.18
CA LYS A 198 14.01 0.12 11.03
C LYS A 198 14.35 -0.58 12.34
N LEU A 199 13.40 -1.31 12.95
CA LEU A 199 13.68 -2.12 14.13
C LEU A 199 14.69 -3.24 13.82
N GLN A 200 14.56 -3.93 12.67
CA GLN A 200 15.53 -4.92 12.22
C GLN A 200 16.91 -4.30 12.02
N HIS A 201 16.97 -3.10 11.45
CA HIS A 201 18.23 -2.37 11.26
C HIS A 201 18.91 -2.06 12.60
N THR A 202 18.17 -1.56 13.60
CA THR A 202 18.70 -1.31 14.95
C THR A 202 19.21 -2.60 15.60
N VAL A 203 18.44 -3.70 15.49
CA VAL A 203 18.85 -5.02 16.00
C VAL A 203 20.14 -5.50 15.32
N ASN A 204 20.30 -5.27 14.01
CA ASN A 204 21.51 -5.59 13.26
C ASN A 204 22.72 -4.76 13.73
N GLN A 205 22.53 -3.48 14.05
CA GLN A 205 23.58 -2.64 14.61
C GLN A 205 24.00 -3.12 16.01
N GLN A 206 23.05 -3.45 16.87
CA GLN A 206 23.32 -4.01 18.20
C GLN A 206 24.06 -5.35 18.13
N LEU A 207 23.77 -6.17 17.13
CA LEU A 207 24.49 -7.42 16.90
C LEU A 207 25.96 -7.18 16.54
N ARG A 208 26.26 -6.16 15.73
CA ARG A 208 27.64 -5.80 15.37
C ARG A 208 28.46 -5.31 16.56
N THR A 209 27.83 -4.59 17.49
CA THR A 209 28.52 -4.04 18.68
C THR A 209 28.62 -5.04 19.83
N ALA A 210 27.85 -6.12 19.81
CA ALA A 210 27.81 -7.15 20.85
C ALA A 210 29.04 -8.11 20.89
N ILE A 211 30.16 -7.75 20.26
CA ILE A 211 31.40 -8.55 20.23
C ILE A 211 32.05 -8.50 21.64
N GLY A 212 31.73 -9.46 22.52
CA GLY A 212 32.28 -9.54 23.88
C GLY A 212 31.87 -10.80 24.67
N LYS A 213 32.34 -10.94 25.92
CA LYS A 213 32.29 -12.16 26.77
C LYS A 213 30.90 -12.80 27.02
N HIS A 214 29.78 -12.14 26.71
CA HIS A 214 28.41 -12.69 26.84
C HIS A 214 27.73 -12.92 25.48
N ARG A 215 28.50 -13.42 24.51
CA ARG A 215 28.11 -13.54 23.11
C ARG A 215 26.90 -14.46 22.88
N ALA A 216 26.91 -15.67 23.43
CA ALA A 216 25.89 -16.68 23.15
C ALA A 216 24.49 -16.27 23.66
N VAL A 217 24.39 -15.82 24.92
CA VAL A 217 23.12 -15.41 25.53
C VAL A 217 22.52 -14.19 24.82
N ARG A 218 23.36 -13.20 24.48
CA ARG A 218 22.92 -11.99 23.78
C ARG A 218 22.53 -12.29 22.32
N LEU A 219 23.23 -13.20 21.65
CA LEU A 219 22.89 -13.66 20.30
C LEU A 219 21.53 -14.38 20.27
N GLN A 220 21.24 -15.23 21.26
CA GLN A 220 19.96 -15.93 21.35
C GLN A 220 18.78 -14.98 21.57
N ALA A 221 18.96 -13.95 22.41
CA ALA A 221 17.96 -12.90 22.62
C ALA A 221 17.71 -12.07 21.35
N ILE A 222 18.78 -11.65 20.67
CA ILE A 222 18.72 -10.89 19.39
C ILE A 222 18.03 -11.72 18.30
N LYS A 223 18.35 -13.02 18.19
CA LYS A 223 17.68 -13.93 17.26
C LYS A 223 16.19 -14.03 17.55
N HIS A 224 15.80 -14.17 18.80
CA HIS A 224 14.39 -14.25 19.18
C HIS A 224 13.63 -12.97 18.76
N LEU A 225 14.19 -11.79 19.02
CA LEU A 225 13.62 -10.50 18.59
C LEU A 225 13.50 -10.41 17.06
N TYR A 226 14.54 -10.84 16.34
CA TYR A 226 14.53 -10.85 14.88
C TYR A 226 13.47 -11.79 14.30
N LEU A 227 13.33 -13.00 14.86
CA LEU A 227 12.31 -13.98 14.46
C LEU A 227 10.89 -13.46 14.71
N GLN A 228 10.68 -12.76 15.83
CA GLN A 228 9.41 -12.12 16.13
C GLN A 228 9.06 -11.04 15.09
N LEU A 229 10.02 -10.19 14.72
CA LEU A 229 9.84 -9.17 13.68
C LEU A 229 9.53 -9.80 12.31
N ASP A 230 10.27 -10.82 11.91
CA ASP A 230 10.05 -11.48 10.62
C ASP A 230 8.67 -12.13 10.53
N HIS A 231 8.23 -12.79 11.61
CA HIS A 231 6.88 -13.32 11.68
C HIS A 231 5.82 -12.21 11.60
N CYS A 232 6.09 -11.02 12.17
CA CYS A 232 5.18 -9.88 12.02
C CYS A 232 5.07 -9.42 10.56
N VAL A 233 6.19 -9.37 9.82
CA VAL A 233 6.17 -9.05 8.39
C VAL A 233 5.33 -10.07 7.62
N GLN A 234 5.49 -11.36 7.89
CA GLN A 234 4.71 -12.42 7.23
C GLN A 234 3.21 -12.28 7.55
N LEU A 235 2.86 -12.04 8.81
CA LEU A 235 1.47 -11.85 9.25
C LEU A 235 0.84 -10.61 8.60
N MET A 236 1.58 -9.50 8.53
CA MET A 236 1.14 -8.28 7.85
C MET A 236 0.96 -8.51 6.36
N THR A 237 1.95 -9.10 5.67
CA THR A 237 1.84 -9.37 4.24
C THR A 237 0.67 -10.30 3.93
N ARG A 238 0.43 -11.34 4.73
CA ARG A 238 -0.72 -12.23 4.55
C ARG A 238 -2.08 -11.54 4.76
N SER A 239 -2.15 -10.54 5.65
CA SER A 239 -3.38 -9.76 5.85
C SER A 239 -3.67 -8.81 4.68
N TYR A 240 -2.63 -8.43 3.92
CA TYR A 240 -2.71 -7.46 2.83
C TYR A 240 -2.56 -8.08 1.43
N GLU A 241 -2.31 -9.38 1.32
CA GLU A 241 -1.92 -10.02 0.07
C GLU A 241 -2.94 -9.83 -1.06
N VAL A 242 -4.23 -10.05 -0.76
CA VAL A 242 -5.31 -9.89 -1.74
C VAL A 242 -5.44 -8.42 -2.15
N ALA A 243 -5.41 -7.50 -1.20
CA ALA A 243 -5.49 -6.06 -1.47
C ALA A 243 -4.31 -5.54 -2.29
N ILE A 244 -3.10 -6.06 -2.03
CA ILE A 244 -1.90 -5.74 -2.82
C ILE A 244 -2.08 -6.24 -4.25
N VAL A 245 -2.48 -7.50 -4.45
CA VAL A 245 -2.65 -8.08 -5.78
C VAL A 245 -3.73 -7.33 -6.57
N THR A 246 -4.90 -7.10 -5.97
CA THR A 246 -5.98 -6.34 -6.63
C THR A 246 -5.53 -4.92 -6.98
N ASN A 247 -4.76 -4.25 -6.12
CA ASN A 247 -4.24 -2.91 -6.41
C ASN A 247 -3.17 -2.92 -7.53
N VAL A 248 -2.35 -3.97 -7.63
CA VAL A 248 -1.40 -4.11 -8.76
C VAL A 248 -2.17 -4.29 -10.08
N PHE A 249 -3.21 -5.13 -10.10
CA PHE A 249 -4.06 -5.29 -11.28
C PHE A 249 -4.79 -3.99 -11.65
N LEU A 250 -5.33 -3.26 -10.66
CA LEU A 250 -5.91 -1.94 -10.88
C LEU A 250 -4.88 -0.97 -11.47
N ALA A 251 -3.70 -0.89 -10.88
CA ALA A 251 -2.64 0.00 -11.37
C ALA A 251 -2.23 -0.32 -12.81
N ILE A 252 -2.14 -1.61 -13.18
CA ILE A 252 -1.86 -2.03 -14.55
C ILE A 252 -3.00 -1.59 -15.49
N ASN A 253 -4.24 -1.85 -15.10
CA ASN A 253 -5.43 -1.52 -15.89
C ASN A 253 -5.57 0.00 -16.12
N VAL A 254 -5.45 0.79 -15.05
CA VAL A 254 -5.61 2.26 -15.13
C VAL A 254 -4.42 2.92 -15.81
N THR A 255 -3.19 2.48 -15.53
CA THR A 255 -2.02 2.98 -16.27
C THR A 255 -2.17 2.72 -17.76
N SER A 256 -2.71 1.55 -18.12
CA SER A 256 -2.95 1.21 -19.52
C SER A 256 -3.97 2.16 -20.18
N LEU A 257 -5.03 2.46 -19.46
CA LEU A 257 -6.07 3.37 -19.91
C LEU A 257 -5.55 4.81 -20.07
N LEU A 258 -4.84 5.33 -19.06
CA LEU A 258 -4.27 6.68 -19.08
C LEU A 258 -3.25 6.86 -20.23
N LEU A 259 -2.42 5.84 -20.48
CA LEU A 259 -1.45 5.89 -21.58
C LEU A 259 -2.14 5.86 -22.95
N LEU A 260 -3.22 5.09 -23.11
CA LEU A 260 -4.02 5.08 -24.33
C LEU A 260 -4.67 6.45 -24.57
N GLU A 261 -5.26 7.07 -23.55
CA GLU A 261 -5.84 8.41 -23.66
C GLU A 261 -4.80 9.44 -24.07
N ILE A 262 -3.63 9.44 -23.42
CA ILE A 262 -2.52 10.36 -23.76
C ILE A 262 -2.10 10.15 -25.23
N TYR A 263 -2.04 8.91 -25.71
CA TYR A 263 -1.73 8.60 -27.10
C TYR A 263 -2.79 9.18 -28.07
N GLN A 264 -4.08 9.01 -27.76
CA GLN A 264 -5.18 9.51 -28.60
C GLN A 264 -5.16 11.05 -28.70
N TYR A 265 -4.94 11.76 -27.58
CA TYR A 265 -4.79 13.21 -27.59
C TYR A 265 -3.55 13.69 -28.35
N LEU A 266 -2.44 12.95 -28.28
CA LEU A 266 -1.23 13.24 -29.04
C LEU A 266 -1.47 13.10 -30.54
N GLN A 267 -2.23 12.08 -30.97
CA GLN A 267 -2.55 11.85 -32.37
C GLN A 267 -3.54 12.87 -32.94
N ALA A 268 -4.48 13.36 -32.12
CA ALA A 268 -5.47 14.36 -32.51
C ALA A 268 -4.90 15.80 -32.67
N ASN A 269 -3.63 16.03 -32.32
CA ASN A 269 -2.98 17.35 -32.35
C ASN A 269 -3.66 18.43 -31.47
N GLU A 270 -4.48 18.05 -30.49
CA GLU A 270 -5.20 18.95 -29.59
C GLU A 270 -4.43 19.31 -28.29
N LEU A 271 -3.10 19.16 -28.29
CA LEU A 271 -2.26 19.33 -27.11
C LEU A 271 -2.38 20.71 -26.43
N GLN A 272 -2.60 21.77 -27.21
CA GLN A 272 -2.67 23.13 -26.68
C GLN A 272 -4.03 23.42 -26.02
N THR A 273 -5.12 22.85 -26.53
CA THR A 273 -6.47 23.09 -26.01
C THR A 273 -6.73 22.32 -24.71
N ASN A 274 -6.21 21.09 -24.61
CA ASN A 274 -6.51 20.17 -23.50
C ASN A 274 -5.31 19.89 -22.56
N SER A 275 -4.34 20.80 -22.51
CA SER A 275 -3.11 20.64 -21.71
C SER A 275 -3.38 20.31 -20.22
N ILE A 276 -4.42 20.91 -19.63
CA ILE A 276 -4.80 20.67 -18.23
C ILE A 276 -5.23 19.20 -18.00
N TYR A 277 -5.95 18.62 -18.96
CA TYR A 277 -6.39 17.22 -18.90
C TYR A 277 -5.20 16.26 -18.96
N ILE A 278 -4.26 16.50 -19.88
CA ILE A 278 -3.03 15.70 -20.01
C ILE A 278 -2.20 15.77 -18.73
N VAL A 279 -2.03 16.96 -18.14
CA VAL A 279 -1.33 17.12 -16.85
C VAL A 279 -2.02 16.34 -15.74
N SER A 280 -3.36 16.34 -15.69
CA SER A 280 -4.12 15.53 -14.73
C SER A 280 -3.85 14.04 -14.90
N ASN A 281 -3.89 13.52 -16.13
CA ASN A 281 -3.62 12.11 -16.41
C ASN A 281 -2.19 11.69 -16.04
N VAL A 282 -1.20 12.55 -16.31
CA VAL A 282 0.19 12.31 -15.88
C VAL A 282 0.30 12.30 -14.35
N MET A 283 -0.45 13.15 -13.65
CA MET A 283 -0.48 13.17 -12.19
C MET A 283 -1.11 11.92 -11.60
N TRP A 284 -2.19 11.41 -12.21
CA TRP A 284 -2.79 10.11 -11.87
C TRP A 284 -1.83 8.95 -12.12
N LEU A 285 -1.12 8.96 -13.25
CA LEU A 285 -0.09 7.96 -13.54
C LEU A 285 1.01 7.95 -12.46
N ALA A 286 1.50 9.12 -12.07
CA ALA A 286 2.47 9.26 -11.00
C ALA A 286 1.93 8.71 -9.67
N LEU A 287 0.64 8.91 -9.38
CA LEU A 287 -0.01 8.35 -8.19
C LEU A 287 0.00 6.83 -8.17
N TYR A 288 -0.37 6.16 -9.27
CA TYR A 288 -0.34 4.69 -9.33
C TYR A 288 1.07 4.12 -9.21
N ILE A 289 2.08 4.79 -9.80
CA ILE A 289 3.50 4.43 -9.60
C ILE A 289 3.88 4.57 -8.12
N CYS A 290 3.50 5.67 -7.46
CA CYS A 290 3.74 5.85 -6.03
C CYS A 290 3.06 4.77 -5.18
N LEU A 291 1.83 4.36 -5.49
CA LEU A 291 1.12 3.29 -4.79
C LEU A 291 1.83 1.93 -4.95
N LEU A 292 2.33 1.63 -6.15
CA LEU A 292 3.15 0.42 -6.38
C LEU A 292 4.46 0.48 -5.57
N LEU A 293 5.14 1.63 -5.57
CA LEU A 293 6.38 1.82 -4.81
C LEU A 293 6.17 1.74 -3.30
N MET A 294 5.03 2.20 -2.77
CA MET A 294 4.69 2.04 -1.34
C MET A 294 4.68 0.58 -0.91
N VAL A 295 4.36 -0.34 -1.79
CA VAL A 295 4.36 -1.78 -1.48
C VAL A 295 5.73 -2.39 -1.71
N LEU A 296 6.33 -2.13 -2.88
CA LEU A 296 7.56 -2.81 -3.30
C LEU A 296 8.80 -2.31 -2.56
N TYR A 297 8.89 -0.99 -2.30
CA TYR A 297 10.05 -0.38 -1.65
C TYR A 297 10.35 -0.94 -0.25
N PRO A 298 9.41 -0.96 0.71
CA PRO A 298 9.70 -1.48 2.04
C PRO A 298 10.00 -2.99 2.04
N CYS A 299 9.40 -3.76 1.13
CA CYS A 299 9.69 -5.19 0.99
C CYS A 299 11.14 -5.45 0.56
N ASP A 300 11.64 -4.67 -0.41
CA ASP A 300 13.03 -4.76 -0.84
C ASP A 300 14.01 -4.35 0.28
N MET A 301 13.66 -3.31 1.06
CA MET A 301 14.46 -2.88 2.22
C MET A 301 14.56 -3.98 3.28
N ILE A 302 13.45 -4.65 3.62
CA ILE A 302 13.44 -5.78 4.55
C ILE A 302 14.33 -6.92 4.03
N LYS A 303 14.21 -7.26 2.73
CA LYS A 303 15.03 -8.29 2.08
C LYS A 303 16.53 -7.95 2.17
N ARG A 304 16.91 -6.70 1.93
CA ARG A 304 18.32 -6.26 2.05
C ARG A 304 18.83 -6.41 3.48
N GLU A 305 18.04 -6.04 4.49
CA GLU A 305 18.46 -6.20 5.89
C GLU A 305 18.47 -7.66 6.36
N GLN A 306 17.58 -8.52 5.82
CA GLN A 306 17.67 -9.97 6.01
C GLN A 306 18.98 -10.54 5.44
N MET A 307 19.39 -10.12 4.24
CA MET A 307 20.67 -10.53 3.68
C MET A 307 21.84 -10.01 4.53
N ARG A 308 21.77 -8.76 5.00
CA ARG A 308 22.80 -8.16 5.85
C ARG A 308 22.94 -8.84 7.20
N PHE A 309 21.83 -9.24 7.81
CA PHE A 309 21.86 -10.05 9.05
C PHE A 309 22.58 -11.37 8.82
N GLY A 310 22.31 -12.05 7.70
CA GLY A 310 23.00 -13.28 7.31
C GLY A 310 24.51 -13.10 7.13
N THR A 311 24.95 -12.01 6.49
CA THR A 311 26.39 -11.74 6.32
C THR A 311 27.08 -11.42 7.65
N ILE A 312 26.45 -10.63 8.52
CA ILE A 312 26.98 -10.31 9.85
C ILE A 312 27.15 -11.59 10.68
N LEU A 313 26.16 -12.48 10.64
CA LEU A 313 26.23 -13.77 11.33
C LEU A 313 27.35 -14.65 10.79
N PHE A 314 27.58 -14.63 9.47
CA PHE A 314 28.67 -15.36 8.82
C PHE A 314 30.05 -14.82 9.23
N GLU A 315 30.24 -13.50 9.20
CA GLU A 315 31.47 -12.82 9.64
C GLU A 315 31.77 -13.12 11.11
N LEU A 316 30.77 -12.96 11.98
CA LEU A 316 30.87 -13.29 13.40
C LEU A 316 31.33 -14.74 13.60
N SER A 317 30.75 -15.67 12.84
CA SER A 317 31.12 -17.07 12.94
C SER A 317 32.56 -17.35 12.48
N HIS A 318 33.05 -16.66 11.44
CA HIS A 318 34.45 -16.79 10.98
C HIS A 318 35.47 -16.17 11.93
N SER A 319 35.11 -15.06 12.61
CA SER A 319 35.96 -14.45 13.64
C SER A 319 36.00 -15.24 14.95
N GLY A 320 35.17 -16.27 15.11
CA GLY A 320 35.06 -17.11 16.31
C GLY A 320 36.01 -18.31 16.39
N LYS A 321 37.20 -18.26 15.79
CA LYS A 321 38.20 -19.37 15.76
C LYS A 321 38.78 -19.80 17.14
N ALA A 322 38.15 -19.45 18.26
CA ALA A 322 38.57 -19.86 19.60
C ALA A 322 37.37 -20.07 20.56
N ALA A 323 36.23 -20.54 20.05
CA ALA A 323 35.05 -20.85 20.86
C ALA A 323 34.82 -22.37 20.95
N THR A 324 34.42 -22.83 22.12
CA THR A 324 34.23 -24.23 22.49
C THR A 324 33.20 -24.96 21.60
N VAL A 325 33.44 -26.26 21.35
CA VAL A 325 32.70 -27.20 20.48
C VAL A 325 31.15 -27.11 20.56
N GLY A 326 30.57 -26.70 21.69
CA GLY A 326 29.12 -26.52 21.86
C GLY A 326 28.54 -25.23 21.25
N GLU A 327 29.32 -24.15 21.15
CA GLU A 327 28.89 -22.90 20.51
C GLU A 327 28.90 -23.03 18.97
N ASP A 328 29.80 -23.86 18.44
CA ASP A 328 29.90 -24.13 17.00
C ASP A 328 28.66 -24.84 16.44
N GLN A 329 28.11 -25.82 17.17
CA GLN A 329 26.92 -26.56 16.74
C GLN A 329 25.66 -25.67 16.72
N GLN A 330 25.50 -24.77 17.70
CA GLN A 330 24.41 -23.80 17.71
C GLN A 330 24.57 -22.73 16.64
N MET A 331 25.79 -22.29 16.37
CA MET A 331 26.10 -21.35 15.29
C MET A 331 25.87 -21.98 13.91
N GLU A 332 26.17 -23.27 13.74
CA GLU A 332 25.96 -24.04 12.52
C GLU A 332 24.47 -24.33 12.26
N LEU A 333 23.70 -24.66 13.28
CA LEU A 333 22.24 -24.71 13.21
C LEU A 333 21.65 -23.33 12.88
N LEU A 334 22.22 -22.26 13.42
CA LEU A 334 21.87 -20.87 13.06
C LEU A 334 22.14 -20.59 11.58
N ARG A 335 23.30 -21.01 11.05
CA ARG A 335 23.68 -20.90 9.63
C ARG A 335 22.66 -21.64 8.75
N LEU A 336 22.29 -22.87 9.10
CA LEU A 336 21.32 -23.69 8.35
C LEU A 336 19.92 -23.05 8.33
N LEU A 337 19.49 -22.48 9.46
CA LEU A 337 18.21 -21.78 9.58
C LEU A 337 18.19 -20.43 8.84
N THR A 338 19.31 -19.72 8.76
CA THR A 338 19.41 -18.45 8.02
C THR A 338 19.61 -18.65 6.52
N LEU A 339 20.38 -19.66 6.08
CA LEU A 339 20.48 -20.06 4.68
C LEU A 339 19.15 -20.59 4.13
N GLY A 340 18.40 -21.38 4.90
CA GLY A 340 17.05 -21.82 4.53
C GLY A 340 16.07 -20.66 4.36
N ARG A 341 16.28 -19.55 5.09
CA ARG A 341 15.44 -18.34 5.02
C ARG A 341 15.77 -17.41 3.85
N LYS A 342 16.89 -17.62 3.13
CA LYS A 342 17.25 -16.93 1.87
C LYS A 342 16.17 -17.10 0.79
N ARG A 343 15.19 -18.00 1.00
CA ARG A 343 14.09 -18.33 0.09
C ARG A 343 12.73 -17.70 0.44
N SER A 344 12.53 -17.09 1.62
CA SER A 344 11.24 -16.49 1.97
C SER A 344 11.15 -15.05 1.47
N VAL A 345 11.15 -14.89 0.15
CA VAL A 345 10.69 -13.63 -0.46
C VAL A 345 9.21 -13.49 -0.09
N PRO A 346 8.78 -12.38 0.53
CA PRO A 346 7.37 -12.15 0.79
C PRO A 346 6.64 -12.21 -0.57
N THR A 347 5.83 -13.24 -0.74
CA THR A 347 5.03 -13.49 -1.93
C THR A 347 3.59 -13.13 -1.59
N ALA A 348 3.00 -12.21 -2.33
CA ALA A 348 1.57 -11.93 -2.20
C ALA A 348 0.80 -13.02 -2.95
N CYS A 349 -0.07 -13.76 -2.24
CA CYS A 349 -0.87 -14.88 -2.77
C CYS A 349 -0.06 -15.97 -3.50
N GLY A 350 1.27 -16.05 -3.28
CA GLY A 350 2.15 -16.91 -4.08
C GLY A 350 2.33 -16.49 -5.55
N LEU A 351 1.59 -15.49 -6.02
CA LEU A 351 1.55 -15.02 -7.40
C LEU A 351 2.62 -13.97 -7.67
N LEU A 352 2.77 -13.01 -6.75
CA LEU A 352 3.64 -11.86 -6.94
C LEU A 352 4.75 -11.83 -5.89
N LYS A 353 6.00 -11.96 -6.34
CA LYS A 353 7.16 -11.69 -5.50
C LYS A 353 7.22 -10.18 -5.26
N LEU A 354 7.17 -9.75 -4.00
CA LEU A 354 7.22 -8.33 -3.66
C LEU A 354 8.67 -7.84 -3.70
N GLU A 355 9.22 -7.75 -4.90
CA GLU A 355 10.58 -7.28 -5.16
C GLU A 355 10.57 -6.10 -6.12
N LEU A 356 11.57 -5.22 -6.00
CA LEU A 356 11.73 -4.12 -6.96
C LEU A 356 11.99 -4.64 -8.39
N SER A 357 12.51 -5.86 -8.53
CA SER A 357 12.65 -6.55 -9.83
C SER A 357 11.30 -6.81 -10.51
N SER A 358 10.24 -7.02 -9.73
CA SER A 358 8.89 -7.25 -10.26
C SER A 358 8.27 -6.01 -10.90
N LEU A 359 8.73 -4.82 -10.52
CA LEU A 359 8.35 -3.57 -11.20
C LEU A 359 8.79 -3.58 -12.66
N SER A 360 9.98 -4.12 -12.98
CA SER A 360 10.42 -4.27 -14.38
C SER A 360 9.50 -5.22 -15.16
N SER A 361 9.11 -6.36 -14.58
CA SER A 361 8.15 -7.26 -15.25
C SER A 361 6.77 -6.62 -15.44
N ILE A 362 6.31 -5.80 -14.49
CA ILE A 362 5.04 -5.05 -14.60
C ILE A 362 5.16 -4.03 -15.75
N PHE A 363 6.27 -3.29 -15.84
CA PHE A 363 6.49 -2.33 -16.93
C PHE A 363 6.58 -3.01 -18.30
N VAL A 364 7.22 -4.17 -18.39
CA VAL A 364 7.26 -4.95 -19.64
C VAL A 364 5.85 -5.40 -20.04
N ALA A 365 5.07 -5.94 -19.09
CA ALA A 365 3.69 -6.34 -19.36
C ALA A 365 2.81 -5.15 -19.79
N LEU A 366 2.95 -4.01 -19.11
CA LEU A 366 2.29 -2.76 -19.48
C LEU A 366 2.66 -2.33 -20.91
N LEU A 367 3.95 -2.35 -21.25
CA LEU A 367 4.42 -1.97 -22.57
C LEU A 367 3.91 -2.92 -23.66
N SER A 368 3.91 -4.23 -23.41
CA SER A 368 3.30 -5.21 -24.32
C SER A 368 1.81 -4.94 -24.53
N PHE A 369 1.08 -4.66 -23.45
CA PHE A 369 -0.34 -4.34 -23.53
C PHE A 369 -0.59 -3.02 -24.29
N MET A 370 0.25 -2.00 -24.07
CA MET A 370 0.20 -0.74 -24.82
C MET A 370 0.42 -0.94 -26.30
N ILE A 371 1.43 -1.72 -26.70
CA ILE A 371 1.68 -2.02 -28.10
C ILE A 371 0.45 -2.67 -28.73
N ILE A 372 -0.16 -3.64 -28.04
CA ILE A 372 -1.37 -4.31 -28.52
C ILE A 372 -2.52 -3.30 -28.70
N LEU A 373 -2.79 -2.45 -27.71
CA LEU A 373 -3.84 -1.44 -27.81
C LEU A 373 -3.60 -0.45 -28.95
N ILE A 374 -2.36 0.02 -29.12
CA ILE A 374 -1.99 0.91 -30.24
C ILE A 374 -2.16 0.20 -31.59
N GLN A 375 -1.80 -1.08 -31.69
CA GLN A 375 -2.01 -1.86 -32.91
C GLN A 375 -3.49 -1.96 -33.26
N PHE A 376 -4.35 -2.25 -32.28
CA PHE A 376 -5.81 -2.28 -32.48
C PHE A 376 -6.39 -0.92 -32.88
N ASP A 377 -5.90 0.16 -32.28
CA ASP A 377 -6.32 1.51 -32.61
C ASP A 377 -5.89 1.91 -34.03
N SER A 378 -4.63 1.65 -34.38
CA SER A 378 -4.04 1.93 -35.70
C SER A 378 -4.69 1.13 -36.85
N ALA A 379 -5.18 -0.08 -36.56
CA ALA A 379 -5.90 -0.92 -37.51
C ALA A 379 -7.29 -0.38 -37.89
N LYS A 380 -7.69 0.80 -37.38
CA LYS A 380 -8.99 1.45 -37.62
C LYS A 380 -10.22 0.60 -37.26
N LEU A 381 -10.04 -0.52 -36.54
CA LEU A 381 -11.13 -1.27 -35.92
C LEU A 381 -11.83 -0.47 -34.80
N ASN A 382 -11.24 0.67 -34.38
CA ASN A 382 -11.74 1.62 -33.38
C ASN A 382 -12.48 2.85 -33.93
N LYS A 383 -12.48 3.11 -35.24
CA LYS A 383 -13.07 4.34 -35.79
C LYS A 383 -14.53 4.11 -36.20
N ARG A 384 -15.45 4.27 -35.25
CA ARG A 384 -16.82 4.71 -35.54
C ARG A 384 -17.10 5.91 -34.63
N ASP A 385 -17.23 7.07 -35.26
CA ASP A 385 -17.54 8.41 -34.73
C ASP A 385 -16.38 9.34 -34.29
N GLU A 386 -16.57 10.61 -34.68
CA GLU A 386 -15.63 11.74 -34.69
C GLU A 386 -15.43 12.40 -33.32
N ARG A 387 -15.39 11.65 -32.21
CA ARG A 387 -15.12 12.21 -30.88
C ARG A 387 -13.95 11.53 -30.18
N VAL A 388 -13.14 12.35 -29.50
CA VAL A 388 -11.74 12.07 -29.16
C VAL A 388 -11.59 11.10 -27.97
N THR A 389 -12.56 11.00 -27.03
CA THR A 389 -12.48 10.04 -25.90
C THR A 389 -13.83 9.48 -25.41
N ALA A 390 -13.78 8.29 -24.80
CA ALA A 390 -14.91 7.62 -24.15
C ALA A 390 -15.40 8.31 -22.87
N ILE A 391 -14.49 8.98 -22.14
CA ILE A 391 -14.82 9.70 -20.91
C ILE A 391 -15.71 10.91 -21.20
N ASP A 392 -15.46 11.66 -22.27
CA ASP A 392 -16.27 12.84 -22.63
C ASP A 392 -17.76 12.46 -22.85
N GLN A 393 -17.99 11.25 -23.35
CA GLN A 393 -19.34 10.70 -23.56
C GLN A 393 -20.03 10.24 -22.26
N LEU A 394 -19.28 9.89 -21.21
CA LEU A 394 -19.82 9.46 -19.92
C LEU A 394 -20.48 10.62 -19.15
N TYR A 395 -19.93 11.82 -19.34
CA TYR A 395 -20.29 13.03 -18.63
C TYR A 395 -21.19 13.97 -19.41
N THR A 396 -21.27 13.84 -20.74
CA THR A 396 -22.25 14.59 -21.52
C THR A 396 -23.64 13.95 -21.37
N PRO A 397 -24.67 14.69 -20.93
CA PRO A 397 -26.02 14.18 -20.95
C PRO A 397 -26.39 13.90 -22.42
N THR A 398 -26.81 12.68 -22.71
CA THR A 398 -27.61 12.41 -23.90
C THR A 398 -28.88 13.23 -23.74
N ASN A 399 -28.94 14.38 -24.40
CA ASN A 399 -30.18 15.13 -24.55
C ASN A 399 -31.16 14.18 -25.25
N SER A 400 -32.10 13.64 -24.48
CA SER A 400 -33.38 13.12 -24.99
C SER A 400 -34.33 14.28 -25.21
#